data_AF-A0A352LLK3-F1
#
_entry.id   AF-A0A352LLK3-F1
#
_cell.length_a   1.000
_cell.length_b   1.000
_cell.length_c   1.000
_cell.angle_alpha   90.00
_cell.angle_beta   90.00
_cell.angle_gamma   90.00
#
_symmetry.space_group_name_H-M   'P 1'
#
loop_
_entity.id
_entity.type
_entity.pdbx_description
1 polymer ?
#
loop_
_entity_poly.entity_id
_entity_poly.type
_entity_poly.pdbx_seq_one_letter_code
_entity_poly.pdbx_strand_id
1 'polypeptide(L)'
;MSAIWILLGGCICLALGYFVYGAWLEKEWGVDNSRKTPAHEMYDGIDYVPAKTPVLFGHHFSSIAGAGPINGPIQAAVFGWLP
;
A
#
# COMPACT_ATOMS: atom_id res chain seq x y z
N MET A 1 27.59 13.31 3.77
CA MET A 1 26.81 12.05 3.87
C MET A 1 26.76 11.41 2.50
N SER A 2 27.28 10.19 2.32
CA SER A 2 27.14 9.48 1.04
C SER A 2 25.67 9.08 0.83
N ALA A 3 25.13 9.31 -0.37
CA ALA A 3 23.74 9.02 -0.73
C ALA A 3 23.32 7.56 -0.44
N ILE A 4 24.29 6.63 -0.47
CA ILE A 4 24.07 5.22 -0.14
C ILE A 4 23.52 5.02 1.28
N TRP A 5 23.96 5.83 2.26
CA TRP A 5 23.53 5.70 3.64
C TRP A 5 22.10 6.17 3.85
N ILE A 6 21.70 7.22 3.12
CA ILE A 6 20.32 7.72 3.14
C ILE A 6 19.39 6.67 2.52
N LEU A 7 19.79 6.08 1.38
CA LEU A 7 19.02 5.03 0.72
C LEU A 7 18.85 3.81 1.61
N LEU A 8 19.94 3.30 2.20
CA LEU A 8 19.90 2.15 3.09
C LEU A 8 19.05 2.43 4.33
N GLY A 9 19.20 3.61 4.95
CA GLY A 9 18.37 4.02 6.08
C GLY A 9 16.88 4.08 5.72
N GLY A 10 16.55 4.62 4.56
CA GLY A 10 15.18 4.66 4.04
C GLY A 10 14.60 3.26 3.81
N CYS A 11 15.33 2.36 3.17
CA CYS A 11 14.91 0.97 2.97
C CYS A 11 14.65 0.25 4.30
N ILE A 12 15.52 0.43 5.29
CA ILE A 12 15.34 -0.15 6.62
C ILE A 12 14.09 0.42 7.30
N CYS A 13 13.89 1.74 7.24
CA CYS A 13 12.72 2.38 7.83
C CYS A 13 11.42 1.89 7.21
N LEU A 14 11.36 1.79 5.88
CA LEU A 14 10.20 1.26 5.15
C LEU A 14 9.95 -0.22 5.47
N ALA A 15 11.01 -1.03 5.57
CA ALA A 15 10.90 -2.44 5.96
C ALA A 15 10.35 -2.58 7.39
N LEU A 16 10.85 -1.79 8.34
CA LEU A 16 10.34 -1.77 9.72
C LEU A 16 8.87 -1.35 9.76
N GLY A 17 8.49 -0.31 9.01
CA GLY A 17 7.09 0.09 8.88
C GLY A 17 6.22 -1.05 8.34
N TYR A 18 6.65 -1.73 7.29
CA TYR A 18 5.94 -2.86 6.70
C TYR A 18 5.73 -4.00 7.72
N PHE A 19 6.79 -4.44 8.41
CA PHE A 19 6.68 -5.59 9.30
C PHE A 19 6.03 -5.27 10.66
N VAL A 20 6.29 -4.10 11.24
CA VAL A 20 5.78 -3.75 12.57
C VAL A 20 4.39 -3.14 12.46
N TYR A 21 4.25 -2.06 11.70
CA TYR A 21 2.97 -1.36 11.59
C TYR A 21 1.98 -2.14 10.72
N GLY A 22 2.45 -2.79 9.65
CA GLY A 22 1.61 -3.67 8.84
C GLY A 22 1.02 -4.85 9.61
N ALA A 23 1.82 -5.52 10.45
CA ALA A 23 1.33 -6.63 11.29
C ALA A 23 0.34 -6.14 12.37
N TRP A 24 0.58 -4.95 12.94
CA TRP A 24 -0.38 -4.35 13.87
C TRP A 24 -1.71 -4.03 13.18
N LEU A 25 -1.67 -3.44 11.99
CA LEU A 25 -2.85 -3.13 11.19
C LEU A 25 -3.64 -4.38 10.77
N GLU A 26 -2.94 -5.44 10.33
CA GLU A 26 -3.55 -6.72 9.98
C GLU A 26 -4.38 -7.29 11.14
N LYS A 27 -3.83 -7.20 12.36
CA LYS A 27 -4.50 -7.63 13.58
C LYS A 27 -5.69 -6.74 13.93
N GLU A 28 -5.53 -5.43 13.89
CA GLU A 28 -6.58 -4.46 14.25
C GLU A 28 -7.78 -4.56 13.30
N TRP A 29 -7.55 -4.74 11.99
CA TRP A 29 -8.61 -4.89 11.01
C TRP A 29 -9.20 -6.31 10.93
N GLY A 30 -8.68 -7.26 11.70
CA GLY A 30 -9.19 -8.64 11.73
C GLY A 30 -9.12 -9.31 10.36
N VAL A 31 -7.98 -9.17 9.68
CA VAL A 31 -7.73 -9.87 8.42
C VAL A 31 -7.73 -11.37 8.68
N ASP A 32 -8.49 -12.10 7.86
CA ASP A 32 -8.65 -13.55 8.00
C ASP A 32 -8.54 -14.17 6.61
N ASN A 33 -7.43 -14.88 6.41
CA ASN A 33 -7.07 -15.52 5.14
C ASN A 33 -7.90 -16.78 4.85
N SER A 34 -8.68 -17.27 5.81
CA SER A 34 -9.59 -18.40 5.60
C SER A 34 -10.91 -17.99 4.95
N ARG A 35 -11.27 -16.70 5.01
CA ARG A 35 -12.46 -16.17 4.34
C ARG A 35 -12.27 -16.15 2.83
N LYS A 36 -13.21 -16.75 2.10
CA LYS A 36 -13.24 -16.61 0.64
C LYS A 36 -13.61 -15.18 0.30
N THR A 37 -12.99 -14.64 -0.75
CA THR A 37 -13.31 -13.29 -1.21
C THR A 37 -14.66 -13.29 -1.93
N PRO A 38 -15.40 -12.16 -1.91
CA PRO A 38 -16.66 -12.03 -2.64
C PRO A 38 -16.55 -12.38 -4.13
N ALA A 39 -15.38 -12.14 -4.74
CA ALA A 39 -15.12 -12.55 -6.12
C ALA A 39 -15.30 -14.05 -6.38
N HIS A 40 -15.11 -14.90 -5.36
CA HIS A 40 -15.29 -16.35 -5.46
C HIS A 40 -16.67 -16.82 -4.97
N GLU A 41 -17.28 -16.14 -4.00
CA GLU A 41 -18.58 -16.54 -3.43
C GLU A 41 -19.78 -15.98 -4.21
N MET A 42 -19.62 -14.81 -4.83
CA MET A 42 -20.67 -14.07 -5.52
C MET A 42 -20.38 -13.89 -7.02
N TYR A 43 -19.65 -14.84 -7.63
CA TYR A 43 -19.23 -14.75 -9.03
C TYR A 43 -20.39 -14.51 -9.99
N ASP A 44 -20.32 -13.41 -10.74
CA ASP A 44 -21.35 -12.98 -11.69
C ASP A 44 -20.83 -12.74 -13.12
N GLY A 45 -19.51 -12.74 -13.31
CA GLY A 45 -18.87 -12.45 -14.60
C GLY A 45 -18.81 -10.98 -14.99
N ILE A 46 -19.24 -10.06 -14.11
CA ILE A 46 -19.27 -8.61 -14.34
C ILE A 46 -18.56 -7.86 -13.20
N ASP A 47 -19.12 -7.88 -12.00
CA ASP A 47 -18.61 -7.13 -10.84
C ASP A 47 -17.73 -8.01 -9.92
N TYR A 48 -18.05 -9.30 -9.80
CA TYR A 48 -17.34 -10.26 -8.97
C TYR A 48 -16.61 -11.28 -9.85
N VAL A 49 -15.35 -10.99 -10.19
CA VAL A 49 -14.52 -11.85 -11.04
C VAL A 49 -13.17 -12.15 -10.37
N PRO A 50 -12.81 -13.42 -10.14
CA PRO A 50 -11.51 -13.80 -9.61
C PRO A 50 -10.38 -13.34 -10.53
N ALA A 51 -9.45 -12.59 -9.97
CA ALA A 51 -8.24 -12.14 -10.66
C ALA A 51 -7.00 -12.81 -10.06
N LYS A 52 -5.97 -13.00 -10.89
CA LYS A 52 -4.68 -13.52 -10.42
C LYS A 52 -4.01 -12.50 -9.48
N THR A 53 -3.35 -12.98 -8.44
CA THR A 53 -2.68 -12.14 -7.43
C THR A 53 -1.76 -11.06 -8.01
N PRO A 54 -0.92 -11.31 -9.04
CA PRO A 54 -0.05 -10.26 -9.59
C PRO A 54 -0.83 -9.11 -10.24
N VAL A 55 -2.01 -9.39 -10.79
CA VAL A 55 -2.88 -8.37 -11.43
C VAL A 55 -3.52 -7.50 -10.35
N LEU A 56 -4.09 -8.13 -9.31
CA LEU A 56 -4.65 -7.43 -8.16
C LEU A 56 -3.60 -6.55 -7.48
N PHE A 57 -2.42 -7.10 -7.24
CA PHE A 57 -1.31 -6.35 -6.66
C PHE A 57 -0.95 -5.11 -7.50
N GLY A 58 -0.87 -5.25 -8.82
CA GLY A 58 -0.61 -4.12 -9.71
C GLY A 58 -1.66 -3.01 -9.61
N HIS A 59 -2.94 -3.38 -9.56
CA HIS A 59 -4.03 -2.41 -9.39
C HIS A 59 -3.97 -1.68 -8.03
N HIS A 60 -3.75 -2.42 -6.94
CA HIS A 60 -3.60 -1.83 -5.61
C HIS A 60 -2.37 -0.92 -5.54
N PHE A 61 -1.23 -1.40 -6.04
CA PHE A 61 0.01 -0.63 -6.06
C PHE A 61 -0.16 0.65 -6.87
N SER A 62 -0.73 0.59 -8.08
CA SER A 62 -0.97 1.76 -8.91
C SER A 62 -1.87 2.79 -8.22
N SER A 63 -2.92 2.33 -7.53
CA SER A 63 -3.85 3.20 -6.80
C SER A 63 -3.16 3.93 -5.63
N ILE A 64 -2.31 3.21 -4.87
CA ILE A 64 -1.54 3.79 -3.76
C ILE A 64 -0.46 4.73 -4.28
N ALA A 65 0.30 4.29 -5.29
CA ALA A 65 1.39 5.05 -5.88
C ALA A 65 0.88 6.33 -6.56
N GLY A 66 -0.31 6.30 -7.18
CA GLY A 66 -0.93 7.46 -7.81
C GLY A 66 -1.29 8.58 -6.82
N ALA A 67 -1.62 8.23 -5.56
CA ALA A 67 -1.95 9.23 -4.54
C ALA A 67 -0.72 10.03 -4.07
N GLY A 68 0.48 9.46 -4.10
CA GLY A 68 1.71 10.10 -3.63
C GLY A 68 2.07 11.39 -4.39
N PRO A 69 2.20 11.37 -5.72
CA PRO A 69 2.48 12.55 -6.54
C PRO A 69 1.40 13.64 -6.47
N ILE A 70 0.19 13.32 -6.00
CA ILE A 70 -0.88 14.31 -5.78
C ILE A 70 -0.72 14.94 -4.40
N ASN A 71 -0.54 14.13 -3.37
CA ASN A 71 -0.43 14.61 -1.99
C ASN A 71 0.84 15.44 -1.75
N GLY A 72 1.96 15.09 -2.40
CA GLY A 72 3.23 15.79 -2.23
C GLY A 72 3.18 17.29 -2.59
N PRO A 73 2.78 17.66 -3.82
CA PRO A 73 2.60 19.06 -4.22
C PRO A 73 1.57 19.80 -3.38
N ILE A 74 0.48 19.14 -2.98
CA ILE A 74 -0.54 19.75 -2.11
C ILE A 74 0.05 20.07 -0.73
N GLN A 75 0.75 19.12 -0.11
CA GLN A 75 1.42 19.36 1.17
C GLN A 75 2.49 20.44 1.06
N ALA A 76 3.28 20.44 -0.02
CA ALA A 76 4.26 21.49 -0.29
C ALA A 76 3.62 22.87 -0.53
N ALA A 77 2.42 22.93 -1.11
CA ALA A 77 1.70 24.18 -1.31
C ALA A 77 1.06 24.71 0.00
N VAL A 78 0.60 23.81 0.87
CA VAL A 78 -0.04 24.18 2.14
C VAL A 78 1.00 24.53 3.22
N PHE A 79 2.09 23.78 3.31
CA PHE A 79 3.09 23.91 4.39
C PHE A 79 4.44 24.51 3.92
N GLY A 80 4.71 24.55 2.61
CA GLY A 80 6.00 25.00 2.08
C GLY A 80 7.07 23.89 2.03
N TRP A 81 8.34 24.30 1.88
CA TRP A 81 9.52 23.42 1.78
C TRP A 81 10.08 22.98 3.15
N LEU A 82 9.63 23.60 4.24
CA LEU A 82 10.00 23.36 5.65
C LEU A 82 8.74 23.64 6.50
N PRO A 83 8.58 23.04 7.70
CA PRO A 83 7.28 22.71 8.28
C PRO A 83 6.31 23.88 8.42
#